data_AF-A0A5K1EYU2-F1
#
_entry.id   AF-A0A5K1EYU2-F1
#
_cell.length_a   1.000
_cell.length_b   1.000
_cell.length_c   1.000
_cell.angle_alpha   90.00
_cell.angle_beta   90.00
_cell.angle_gamma   90.00
#
_symmetry.space_group_name_H-M   'P 1'
#
loop_
_entity.id
_entity.type
_entity.pdbx_description
1 polymer ?
#
loop_
_entity_poly.entity_id
_entity_poly.type
_entity_poly.pdbx_seq_one_letter_code
_entity_poly.pdbx_strand_id
1 'polypeptide(L)'
;YSTDYGMFRFCIADSELDWRPGTEQYKFIEHCLATADRQKQPWLIFMAHRVLGYSSSPWYAEVGSFGEPMGRESLQNLWQKYKVDIALYGHVHSYERTCPVYE
;
A
#
# COMPACT_ATOMS: atom_id res chain seq x y z
N TYR A 1 -7.63 3.26 -8.45
CA TYR A 1 -8.24 2.37 -9.48
C TYR A 1 -7.55 1.02 -9.48
N SER A 2 -8.12 0.00 -10.12
CA SER A 2 -7.50 -1.32 -10.27
C SER A 2 -7.18 -1.61 -11.73
N THR A 3 -6.15 -2.43 -11.98
CA THR A 3 -5.85 -2.92 -13.33
C THR A 3 -5.13 -4.27 -13.25
N ASP A 4 -5.18 -5.01 -14.35
CA ASP A 4 -4.68 -6.37 -14.46
C ASP A 4 -3.72 -6.49 -15.65
N TYR A 5 -2.64 -7.25 -15.47
CA TYR A 5 -1.76 -7.63 -16.56
C TYR A 5 -1.22 -9.04 -16.34
N GLY A 6 -1.72 -10.00 -17.13
CA GLY A 6 -1.36 -11.41 -16.98
C GLY A 6 -1.61 -11.91 -15.55
N MET A 7 -0.55 -12.34 -14.87
CA MET A 7 -0.60 -12.87 -13.50
C MET A 7 -0.65 -11.79 -12.41
N PHE A 8 -0.67 -10.50 -12.77
CA PHE A 8 -0.60 -9.39 -11.83
C PHE A 8 -1.96 -8.70 -11.66
N ARG A 9 -2.33 -8.45 -10.41
CA ARG A 9 -3.37 -7.49 -9.99
C ARG A 9 -2.71 -6.30 -9.34
N PHE A 10 -3.05 -5.09 -9.80
CA PHE A 10 -2.59 -3.84 -9.21
C PHE A 10 -3.76 -3.10 -8.56
N CYS A 11 -3.57 -2.64 -7.33
CA CYS A 11 -4.49 -1.75 -6.61
C CYS A 11 -3.79 -0.41 -6.37
N ILE A 12 -4.22 0.62 -7.09
CA ILE A 12 -3.58 1.94 -7.11
C ILE A 12 -4.41 2.91 -6.26
N ALA A 13 -3.80 3.41 -5.20
CA ALA A 13 -4.36 4.42 -4.31
C ALA A 13 -3.89 5.84 -4.68
N ASP A 14 -4.75 6.82 -4.40
CA ASP A 14 -4.45 8.24 -4.42
C ASP A 14 -4.11 8.70 -3.00
N SER A 15 -2.83 8.98 -2.75
CA SER A 15 -2.35 9.42 -1.44
C SER A 15 -2.59 10.90 -1.15
N GLU A 16 -3.23 11.64 -2.05
CA GLU A 16 -3.64 13.03 -1.77
C GLU A 16 -5.10 13.11 -1.29
N LEU A 17 -5.80 11.96 -1.25
CA LEU A 17 -7.13 11.79 -0.67
C LEU A 17 -7.08 10.87 0.55
N ASP A 18 -8.07 10.97 1.44
CA ASP A 18 -8.12 10.18 2.66
C ASP A 18 -8.20 8.66 2.36
N TRP A 19 -7.29 7.87 2.91
CA TRP A 19 -7.20 6.41 2.76
C TRP A 19 -7.65 5.64 4.00
N ARG A 20 -8.07 6.33 5.08
CA ARG A 20 -8.33 5.72 6.38
C ARG A 20 -9.61 4.88 6.40
N PRO A 21 -9.76 3.94 7.36
CA PRO A 21 -10.96 3.12 7.48
C PRO A 21 -12.26 3.95 7.46
N GLY A 22 -13.25 3.48 6.69
CA GLY A 22 -14.55 4.14 6.52
C GLY A 22 -14.64 5.07 5.31
N THR A 23 -13.51 5.51 4.74
CA THR A 23 -13.47 6.33 3.52
C THR A 23 -13.91 5.55 2.27
N GLU A 24 -14.28 6.27 1.22
CA GLU A 24 -14.55 5.68 -0.10
C GLU A 24 -13.32 4.94 -0.64
N GLN A 25 -12.15 5.56 -0.54
CA GLN A 25 -10.89 4.98 -0.99
C GLN A 25 -10.53 3.70 -0.22
N TYR A 26 -10.70 3.64 1.09
CA TYR A 26 -10.45 2.43 1.87
C TYR A 26 -11.34 1.26 1.42
N LYS A 27 -12.63 1.52 1.21
CA LYS A 27 -13.58 0.52 0.70
C LYS A 27 -13.20 0.05 -0.71
N PHE A 28 -12.75 0.98 -1.56
CA PHE A 28 -12.21 0.65 -2.88
C PHE A 28 -10.96 -0.25 -2.78
N ILE A 29 -10.01 0.07 -1.91
CA ILE A 29 -8.78 -0.71 -1.72
C ILE A 29 -9.15 -2.12 -1.23
N GLU A 30 -10.00 -2.25 -0.21
CA GLU A 30 -10.47 -3.55 0.28
C GLU A 30 -11.13 -4.36 -0.84
N HIS A 31 -12.02 -3.74 -1.63
CA HIS A 31 -12.68 -4.40 -2.75
C HIS A 31 -11.69 -4.87 -3.83
N CYS A 32 -10.72 -4.03 -4.19
CA CYS A 32 -9.70 -4.36 -5.19
C CYS A 32 -8.86 -5.57 -4.78
N LEU A 33 -8.45 -5.61 -3.51
CA LEU A 33 -7.64 -6.70 -2.94
C LEU A 33 -8.47 -7.99 -2.79
N ALA A 34 -9.71 -7.89 -2.34
CA ALA A 34 -10.58 -9.03 -2.07
C ALA A 34 -11.05 -9.79 -3.34
N THR A 35 -11.12 -9.10 -4.47
CA THR A 35 -11.62 -9.65 -5.74
C THR A 35 -10.50 -10.23 -6.62
N ALA A 36 -9.27 -10.32 -6.12
CA ALA A 36 -8.17 -10.95 -6.83
C ALA A 36 -8.28 -12.49 -6.74
N ASP A 37 -8.47 -13.16 -7.89
CA ASP A 37 -8.38 -14.62 -7.98
C ASP A 37 -6.91 -15.04 -7.89
N ARG A 38 -6.42 -15.33 -6.68
CA ARG A 38 -5.01 -15.64 -6.41
C ARG A 38 -4.50 -16.92 -7.08
N GLN A 39 -5.39 -17.80 -7.56
CA GLN A 39 -4.96 -18.96 -8.35
C GLN A 39 -4.51 -18.55 -9.75
N LYS A 40 -5.21 -17.57 -10.37
CA LYS A 40 -4.90 -17.08 -11.72
C LYS A 40 -3.95 -15.88 -11.72
N GLN A 41 -4.08 -15.02 -10.71
CA GLN A 41 -3.31 -13.80 -10.52
C GLN A 41 -2.58 -13.86 -9.16
N PRO A 42 -1.52 -14.67 -9.05
CA PRO A 42 -0.81 -14.86 -7.79
C PRO A 42 -0.14 -13.57 -7.29
N TRP A 43 0.23 -12.64 -8.17
CA TRP A 43 0.96 -11.42 -7.82
C TRP A 43 0.02 -10.25 -7.52
N LEU A 44 -0.17 -9.94 -6.24
CA LEU A 44 -1.01 -8.86 -5.75
C LEU A 44 -0.16 -7.67 -5.30
N ILE A 45 -0.24 -6.58 -6.06
CA ILE A 45 0.61 -5.40 -5.88
C ILE A 45 -0.23 -4.20 -5.45
N PHE A 46 0.17 -3.55 -4.35
CA PHE A 46 -0.38 -2.27 -3.92
C PHE A 46 0.55 -1.13 -4.34
N MET A 47 -0.01 -0.01 -4.80
CA MET A 47 0.77 1.17 -5.19
C MET A 47 0.14 2.45 -4.67
N ALA A 48 0.96 3.38 -4.18
CA ALA A 48 0.55 4.74 -3.82
C ALA A 48 1.72 5.72 -4.09
N HIS A 49 1.46 7.02 -4.19
CA HIS A 49 2.53 8.01 -4.37
C HIS A 49 3.31 8.25 -3.07
N ARG A 50 2.66 8.79 -2.03
CA ARG A 50 3.28 8.97 -0.70
C ARG A 50 3.56 7.62 -0.02
N VAL A 51 4.51 7.63 0.91
CA VAL A 51 4.93 6.43 1.62
C VAL A 51 3.92 6.08 2.71
N LEU A 52 2.97 5.19 2.37
CA LEU A 52 1.99 4.68 3.35
C LEU A 52 2.52 3.46 4.12
N GLY A 53 3.69 2.94 3.75
CA GLY A 53 4.34 1.78 4.40
C GLY A 53 5.51 2.22 5.28
N TYR A 54 6.72 2.01 4.78
CA TYR A 54 7.97 2.27 5.51
C TYR A 54 8.94 3.07 4.64
N SER A 55 9.61 4.06 5.25
CA SER A 55 10.80 4.69 4.71
C SER A 55 11.67 5.27 5.83
N SER A 56 12.98 5.16 5.66
CA SER A 56 14.02 5.78 6.48
C SER A 56 14.39 7.19 5.99
N SER A 57 13.54 7.84 5.19
CA SER A 57 13.73 9.21 4.74
C SER A 57 13.97 10.15 5.93
N PRO A 58 15.02 10.98 5.90
CA PRO A 58 15.29 11.95 6.98
C PRO A 58 14.10 12.86 7.27
N TRP A 59 13.33 13.24 6.24
CA TRP A 59 12.15 14.09 6.38
C TRP A 59 11.04 13.47 7.24
N TYR A 60 10.84 12.15 7.16
CA TYR A 60 9.90 11.46 8.05
C TYR A 60 10.49 11.32 9.46
N ALA A 61 11.79 11.02 9.55
CA ALA A 61 12.47 10.89 10.85
C ALA A 61 12.46 12.20 11.66
N GLU A 62 12.58 13.36 11.01
CA GLU A 62 12.51 14.69 11.63
C GLU A 62 11.16 14.95 12.33
N VAL A 63 10.07 14.37 11.81
CA VAL A 63 8.74 14.43 12.41
C VAL A 63 8.41 13.20 13.27
N GLY A 64 9.41 12.37 13.59
CA GLY A 64 9.26 11.19 14.43
C GLY A 64 8.47 10.05 13.78
N SER A 65 8.54 9.93 12.45
CA SER A 65 7.84 8.90 11.67
C SER A 65 8.78 8.14 10.73
N PHE A 66 8.30 7.04 10.16
CA PHE A 66 8.96 6.27 9.11
C PHE A 66 8.02 6.09 7.90
N GLY A 67 7.17 7.08 7.64
CA GLY A 67 6.14 7.10 6.62
C GLY A 67 5.13 8.23 6.88
N GLU A 68 4.12 8.35 6.03
CA GLU A 68 3.03 9.30 6.29
C GLU A 68 2.31 8.96 7.61
N PRO A 69 1.99 9.96 8.46
CA PRO A 69 1.18 9.73 9.65
C PRO A 69 -0.13 9.02 9.32
N MET A 70 -0.48 7.98 10.09
CA MET A 70 -1.65 7.12 9.84
C MET A 70 -1.60 6.32 8.54
N GLY A 71 -0.47 6.29 7.82
CA GLY A 71 -0.32 5.57 6.56
C GLY A 71 -0.53 4.07 6.76
N ARG A 72 0.37 3.46 7.53
CA ARG A 72 0.41 2.02 7.70
C ARG A 72 -0.67 1.50 8.64
N GLU A 73 -0.91 2.18 9.76
CA GLU A 73 -1.88 1.75 10.76
C GLU A 73 -3.29 1.62 10.16
N SER A 74 -3.58 2.44 9.15
CA SER A 74 -4.83 2.38 8.40
C SER A 74 -4.93 1.17 7.49
N LEU A 75 -3.88 0.86 6.73
CA LEU A 75 -3.98 -0.05 5.58
C LEU A 75 -3.34 -1.43 5.80
N GLN A 76 -2.44 -1.59 6.78
CA GLN A 76 -1.71 -2.84 6.99
C GLN A 76 -2.61 -4.03 7.30
N ASN A 77 -3.76 -3.80 7.93
CA ASN A 77 -4.76 -4.83 8.17
C ASN A 77 -5.30 -5.40 6.85
N LEU A 78 -5.54 -4.57 5.83
CA LEU A 78 -5.95 -5.03 4.50
C LEU A 78 -4.80 -5.76 3.80
N TRP A 79 -3.59 -5.20 3.83
CA TRP A 79 -2.42 -5.81 3.20
C TRP A 79 -2.14 -7.21 3.76
N GLN A 80 -2.23 -7.36 5.09
CA GLN A 80 -2.05 -8.64 5.77
C GLN A 80 -3.19 -9.61 5.48
N LYS A 81 -4.45 -9.16 5.59
CA LYS A 81 -5.66 -9.98 5.35
C LYS A 81 -5.67 -10.57 3.93
N TYR A 82 -5.31 -9.79 2.93
CA TYR A 82 -5.33 -10.20 1.52
C TYR A 82 -3.97 -10.66 0.98
N LYS A 83 -2.94 -10.68 1.85
CA LYS A 83 -1.56 -11.07 1.52
C LYS A 83 -1.05 -10.33 0.28
N VAL A 84 -1.03 -9.00 0.36
CA VAL A 84 -0.33 -8.16 -0.63
C VAL A 84 1.14 -8.57 -0.65
N ASP A 85 1.65 -8.88 -1.84
CA ASP A 85 3.01 -9.40 -1.98
C ASP A 85 4.05 -8.27 -1.95
N ILE A 86 3.74 -7.15 -2.60
CA ILE A 86 4.58 -5.96 -2.65
C ILE A 86 3.70 -4.71 -2.57
N ALA A 87 4.06 -3.77 -1.68
CA ALA A 87 3.58 -2.41 -1.69
C ALA A 87 4.69 -1.47 -2.18
N LEU A 88 4.40 -0.68 -3.23
CA LEU A 88 5.36 0.24 -3.85
C LEU A 88 4.94 1.68 -3.63
N TYR A 89 5.92 2.52 -3.32
CA TYR A 89 5.74 3.95 -3.07
C TYR A 89 6.72 4.78 -3.88
N GLY A 90 6.35 6.03 -4.15
CA GLY A 90 7.23 7.06 -4.69
C GLY A 90 7.53 8.10 -3.62
N HIS A 91 7.34 9.38 -3.97
CA HIS A 91 7.44 10.56 -3.11
C HIS A 91 8.84 10.84 -2.53
N VAL A 92 9.45 9.88 -1.84
CA VAL A 92 10.84 9.96 -1.38
C VAL A 92 11.77 9.62 -2.55
N HIS A 93 12.69 10.53 -2.88
CA HIS A 93 13.58 10.42 -4.06
C HIS A 93 14.81 9.55 -3.80
N SER A 94 14.61 8.32 -3.33
CA SER A 94 15.63 7.30 -3.15
C SER A 94 15.02 5.90 -3.24
N TYR A 95 15.85 4.88 -3.40
CA TYR A 95 15.40 3.49 -3.32
C TYR A 95 15.60 2.92 -1.91
N GLU A 96 14.58 2.23 -1.42
CA GLU A 96 14.60 1.52 -0.13
C GLU A 96 13.77 0.23 -0.25
N ARG A 97 14.16 -0.81 0.49
CA ARG A 97 13.45 -2.10 0.52
C ARG A 97 13.46 -2.69 1.91
N THR A 98 12.29 -3.10 2.39
CA THR A 98 12.12 -3.76 3.68
C THR A 98 12.28 -5.28 3.57
N CYS A 99 12.38 -5.95 4.72
CA CYS A 99 11.99 -7.36 4.83
C CYS A 99 10.47 -7.50 4.64
N PRO A 100 9.94 -8.74 4.46
CA PRO A 100 8.52 -9.00 4.69
C PRO A 100 8.18 -8.62 6.13
N VAL A 101 7.22 -7.72 6.31
CA VAL A 101 6.99 -7.07 7.61
C VAL A 101 5.49 -6.84 7.85
N TYR A 102 5.11 -6.96 9.11
CA TYR A 102 3.82 -6.60 9.69
C TYR A 102 4.08 -6.25 11.16
N GLU A 103 3.38 -5.26 11.71
CA GLU A 103 3.45 -4.91 13.13
C GLU A 103 2.14 -5.18 13.86
#